data_AF-A0A142XW62-F1
#
_entry.id   AF-A0A142XW62-F1
#
_cell.length_a   1.000
_cell.length_b   1.000
_cell.length_c   1.000
_cell.angle_alpha   90.00
_cell.angle_beta   90.00
_cell.angle_gamma   90.00
#
_symmetry.space_group_name_H-M   'P 1'
#
loop_
_entity.id
_entity.type
_entity.pdbx_description
1 polymer ?
#
loop_
_entity_poly.entity_id
_entity_poly.type
_entity_poly.pdbx_seq_one_letter_code
_entity_poly.pdbx_strand_id
1 'polypeptide(L)'
;MRIQTFVMGFVDMKRAAIQRVAKCQAEGLCLSCLEPLDPGKTVVRGCHMRCAKATYRMIADGRLTDEQQVQAGEWLPASKGGRKPTLAVSKKASALAT
;
A
#
# COMPACT_ATOMS: atom_id res chain seq x y z
N MET A 1 -3.32 22.50 -22.69
CA MET A 1 -2.05 22.12 -22.03
C MET A 1 -2.39 21.46 -20.69
N ARG A 2 -2.07 20.18 -20.48
CA ARG A 2 -2.32 19.47 -19.21
C ARG A 2 -0.98 19.27 -18.50
N ILE A 3 -0.85 19.79 -17.29
CA ILE A 3 0.34 19.65 -16.45
C ILE A 3 0.03 18.57 -15.41
N GLN A 4 0.87 17.54 -15.31
CA GLN A 4 0.84 16.57 -14.21
C GLN A 4 1.95 16.93 -13.22
N THR A 5 1.58 17.27 -11.99
CA THR A 5 2.50 17.48 -10.87
C THR A 5 2.58 16.19 -10.04
N PHE A 6 3.79 15.69 -9.82
CA PHE A 6 4.04 14.57 -8.93
C PHE A 6 4.59 15.11 -7.62
N VAL A 7 3.85 14.96 -6.53
CA VAL A 7 4.33 15.29 -5.18
C VAL A 7 4.95 14.03 -4.60
N MET A 8 6.24 14.08 -4.28
CA MET A 8 6.93 13.00 -3.54
C MET A 8 6.72 13.22 -2.05
N GLY A 9 6.01 12.30 -1.39
CA GLY A 9 5.89 12.24 0.06
C GLY A 9 6.85 11.20 0.64
N PHE A 10 7.53 11.55 1.73
CA PHE A 10 8.32 10.62 2.54
C PHE A 10 7.58 10.38 3.86
N VAL A 11 7.61 9.14 4.36
CA VAL A 11 7.05 8.78 5.67
C VAL A 11 8.16 8.14 6.48
N ASP A 12 8.53 8.77 7.58
CA ASP A 12 9.55 8.26 8.50
C ASP A 12 8.99 7.11 9.32
N MET A 13 9.54 5.91 9.13
CA MET A 13 9.20 4.75 9.95
C MET A 13 10.27 4.50 11.01
N LYS A 14 9.83 4.22 12.25
CA LYS A 14 10.75 3.80 13.32
C LYS A 14 11.37 2.44 12.99
N ARG A 15 12.60 2.20 13.43
CA ARG A 15 13.30 0.91 13.21
C ARG A 15 12.49 -0.30 13.70
N ALA A 16 11.79 -0.17 14.82
CA ALA A 16 10.91 -1.21 15.36
C ALA A 16 9.73 -1.54 14.42
N ALA A 17 9.13 -0.51 13.79
CA ALA A 17 8.05 -0.69 12.82
C ALA A 17 8.55 -1.44 11.58
N ILE A 18 9.73 -1.08 11.07
CA ILE A 18 10.36 -1.77 9.93
C ILE A 18 10.60 -3.25 10.24
N GLN A 19 11.16 -3.55 11.41
CA GLN A 19 11.40 -4.93 11.84
C GLN A 19 10.11 -5.73 12.01
N ARG A 20 9.06 -5.11 12.56
CA ARG A 20 7.74 -5.72 12.67
C ARG A 20 7.16 -6.06 11.30
N VAL A 21 7.21 -5.11 10.36
CA VAL A 21 6.72 -5.31 8.99
C VAL A 21 7.46 -6.45 8.31
N ALA A 22 8.80 -6.45 8.39
CA ALA A 22 9.63 -7.50 7.81
C ALA A 22 9.30 -8.89 8.40
N LYS A 23 9.11 -8.96 9.73
CA LYS A 23 8.71 -10.22 10.40
C LYS A 23 7.35 -10.71 9.91
N CYS A 24 6.35 -9.83 9.88
CA CYS A 24 5.01 -10.21 9.45
C CYS A 24 4.97 -10.60 7.97
N GLN A 25 5.76 -9.95 7.12
CA GLN A 25 5.88 -10.34 5.71
C GLN A 25 6.57 -11.70 5.54
N ALA A 26 7.63 -11.98 6.30
CA ALA A 26 8.33 -13.26 6.24
C ALA A 26 7.47 -14.43 6.74
N GLU A 27 6.68 -14.19 7.79
CA GLU A 27 5.80 -15.19 8.42
C GLU A 27 4.41 -15.25 7.79
N GLY A 28 4.10 -14.38 6.81
CA GLY A 28 2.79 -14.31 6.17
C GLY A 28 1.66 -13.89 7.11
N LEU A 29 1.95 -13.00 8.07
CA LEU A 29 1.01 -12.51 9.07
C LEU A 29 0.39 -11.16 8.67
N CYS A 30 -0.84 -10.93 9.12
CA CYS A 30 -1.51 -9.65 9.00
C CYS A 30 -0.83 -8.60 9.90
N LEU A 31 -0.51 -7.44 9.35
CA LEU A 31 0.20 -6.38 10.10
C LEU A 31 -0.62 -5.81 11.27
N SER A 32 -1.95 -5.86 11.15
CA SER A 32 -2.89 -5.34 12.15
C SER A 32 -3.20 -6.36 13.25
N CYS A 33 -3.73 -7.55 12.91
CA CYS A 33 -4.14 -8.54 13.91
C CYS A 33 -3.10 -9.62 14.23
N LEU A 34 -1.97 -9.67 13.51
CA LEU A 34 -0.89 -10.66 13.66
C LEU A 34 -1.29 -12.12 13.42
N GLU A 35 -2.50 -12.36 12.91
CA GLU A 35 -2.93 -13.69 12.51
C GLU A 35 -2.41 -14.01 11.09
N PRO A 36 -2.22 -15.30 10.76
CA PRO A 36 -1.83 -15.73 9.42
C PRO A 36 -2.78 -15.18 8.34
N LEU A 37 -2.20 -14.72 7.24
CA LEU A 37 -2.94 -14.35 6.04
C LEU A 37 -3.39 -15.63 5.34
N ASP A 38 -4.68 -15.71 5.05
CA ASP A 38 -5.22 -16.86 4.33
C ASP A 38 -4.68 -16.88 2.89
N PRO A 39 -4.04 -17.98 2.47
CA PRO A 39 -3.58 -18.11 1.09
C PRO A 39 -4.78 -18.04 0.13
N GLY A 40 -4.66 -17.20 -0.91
CA GLY A 40 -5.71 -17.01 -1.91
C GLY A 40 -6.79 -15.97 -1.56
N LYS A 41 -6.79 -15.40 -0.35
CA LYS A 41 -7.65 -14.25 -0.04
C LYS A 41 -6.97 -12.94 -0.44
N THR A 42 -7.77 -11.94 -0.75
CA THR A 42 -7.26 -10.60 -1.06
C THR A 42 -6.60 -10.01 0.19
N VAL A 43 -5.35 -9.57 0.03
CA VAL A 43 -4.59 -8.85 1.05
C VAL A 43 -4.49 -7.40 0.61
N VAL A 44 -4.80 -6.47 1.50
CA VAL A 44 -4.73 -5.03 1.24
C VAL A 44 -3.78 -4.41 2.24
N ARG A 45 -2.75 -3.72 1.75
CA ARG A 45 -1.71 -3.07 2.58
C ARG A 45 -1.07 -4.03 3.60
N GLY A 46 -0.94 -5.32 3.28
CA GLY A 46 -0.38 -6.33 4.19
C GLY A 46 -1.33 -6.82 5.30
N CYS A 47 -2.63 -6.55 5.17
CA CYS A 47 -3.65 -6.95 6.12
C CYS A 47 -4.77 -7.76 5.43
N HIS A 48 -5.53 -8.55 6.20
CA HIS A 48 -6.78 -9.14 5.72
C HIS A 48 -7.74 -8.03 5.28
N MET A 49 -8.61 -8.33 4.31
CA MET A 49 -9.68 -7.40 3.88
C MET A 49 -10.51 -6.85 5.04
N ARG A 50 -10.80 -7.69 6.05
CA ARG A 50 -11.59 -7.28 7.22
C ARG A 50 -10.86 -6.23 8.06
N CYS A 51 -9.58 -6.45 8.32
CA CYS A 51 -8.73 -5.56 9.11
C CYS A 51 -8.53 -4.24 8.37
N ALA A 52 -8.19 -4.31 7.08
CA ALA A 52 -8.07 -3.13 6.23
C ALA A 52 -9.36 -2.30 6.20
N LYS A 53 -10.54 -2.94 6.06
CA LYS A 53 -11.84 -2.23 6.12
C LYS A 53 -12.09 -1.56 7.47
N ALA A 54 -11.73 -2.21 8.58
CA ALA A 54 -11.86 -1.62 9.91
C ALA A 54 -10.96 -0.37 10.05
N THR A 55 -9.71 -0.46 9.62
CA THR A 55 -8.78 0.67 9.60
C THR A 55 -9.31 1.80 8.73
N TYR A 56 -9.79 1.52 7.51
CA TYR A 56 -10.38 2.53 6.64
C TYR A 56 -11.60 3.23 7.26
N ARG A 57 -12.44 2.51 8.01
CA ARG A 57 -13.56 3.13 8.75
C ARG A 57 -13.04 4.09 9.81
N MET A 58 -12.04 3.70 10.59
CA MET A 58 -11.47 4.58 11.61
C MET A 58 -10.79 5.82 11.00
N ILE A 59 -10.20 5.69 9.81
CA ILE A 59 -9.65 6.82 9.04
C ILE A 59 -10.78 7.73 8.56
N ALA A 60 -11.87 7.17 8.02
CA ALA A 60 -13.03 7.95 7.59
C ALA A 60 -13.70 8.68 8.76
N ASP A 61 -13.71 8.07 9.94
CA ASP A 61 -14.21 8.66 11.18
C ASP A 61 -13.24 9.70 11.79
N GLY A 62 -12.07 9.91 11.20
CA GLY A 62 -11.06 10.87 11.67
C GLY A 62 -10.34 10.48 12.96
N ARG A 63 -10.46 9.22 13.40
CA ARG A 63 -9.83 8.73 14.65
C ARG A 63 -8.35 8.38 14.46
N LEU A 64 -7.96 8.04 13.23
CA LEU A 64 -6.63 7.60 12.83
C LEU A 64 -6.30 8.20 11.46
N THR A 65 -5.02 8.40 11.16
CA THR A 65 -4.59 8.80 9.80
C THR A 65 -3.85 7.68 9.09
N ASP A 66 -3.77 7.77 7.76
CA ASP A 66 -3.07 6.81 6.92
C ASP A 66 -1.59 6.72 7.34
N GLU A 67 -1.00 7.89 7.53
CA GLU A 67 0.40 8.06 7.90
C GLU A 67 0.70 7.47 9.27
N GLN A 68 -0.17 7.68 10.27
CA GLN A 68 0.01 7.14 11.62
C GLN A 68 0.10 5.60 11.60
N GLN A 69 -0.75 4.96 10.80
CA GLN A 69 -0.75 3.51 10.64
C GLN A 69 0.51 3.01 9.92
N VAL A 70 1.03 3.76 8.92
CA VAL A 70 2.30 3.41 8.24
C VAL A 70 3.46 3.56 9.22
N GLN A 71 3.50 4.67 9.96
CA GLN A 71 4.55 4.95 10.94
C GLN A 71 4.60 3.92 12.08
N ALA A 72 3.44 3.42 12.50
CA ALA A 72 3.32 2.36 13.49
C ALA A 72 3.74 0.98 12.95
N GLY A 73 3.84 0.81 11.62
CA GLY A 73 4.08 -0.49 10.99
C GLY A 73 2.87 -1.43 11.08
N GLU A 74 1.67 -0.87 11.23
CA GLU A 74 0.41 -1.61 11.31
C GLU A 74 -0.21 -1.87 9.94
N TRP A 75 0.31 -1.22 8.90
CA TRP A 75 0.04 -1.54 7.50
C TRP A 75 1.17 -1.04 6.58
N LEU A 76 1.23 -1.56 5.35
CA LEU A 76 2.21 -1.14 4.34
C LEU A 76 1.87 0.24 3.80
N PRO A 77 2.85 1.03 3.30
CA PRO A 77 2.58 2.27 2.57
C PRO A 77 1.77 2.00 1.30
N ALA A 78 1.08 3.04 0.81
CA ALA A 78 0.29 2.92 -0.40
C ALA A 78 1.25 2.57 -1.54
N SER A 79 1.02 1.45 -2.21
CA SER A 79 1.71 1.23 -3.47
C SER A 79 1.39 2.40 -4.40
N LYS A 80 2.40 2.96 -5.09
CA LYS A 80 2.19 3.86 -6.23
C LYS A 80 1.48 3.08 -7.35
N GLY A 81 0.20 2.79 -7.17
CA GLY A 81 -0.64 2.16 -8.17
C GLY A 81 -0.89 3.17 -9.27
N GLY A 82 -0.09 3.11 -10.34
CA GLY A 82 -0.43 3.78 -11.59
C GLY A 82 -1.74 3.19 -12.13
N ARG A 83 -2.62 4.05 -12.67
CA ARG A 83 -3.78 3.59 -13.43
C ARG A 83 -3.27 2.66 -14.54
N LYS A 84 -3.84 1.45 -14.69
CA LYS A 84 -3.59 0.64 -15.89
C LYS A 84 -3.83 1.55 -17.10
N PRO A 85 -2.87 1.68 -18.05
CA PRO A 85 -3.07 2.48 -19.23
C PRO A 85 -4.35 2.01 -19.90
N THR A 86 -5.31 2.92 -20.03
CA THR A 86 -6.71 2.57 -20.34
C THR A 86 -6.95 2.45 -21.83
N LEU A 87 -5.92 2.55 -22.67
CA LEU A 87 -6.05 2.50 -24.12
C LEU A 87 -4.82 1.85 -24.78
N ALA A 88 -5.07 0.88 -25.65
CA ALA A 88 -4.11 0.38 -26.64
C ALA A 88 -3.94 1.44 -27.75
N VAL A 89 -3.05 2.40 -27.54
CA VAL A 89 -2.67 3.41 -28.56
C VAL A 89 -1.18 3.66 -28.35
N SER A 90 -0.25 3.37 -29.26
CA SER A 90 -0.30 3.00 -30.67
C SER A 90 0.97 2.22 -31.02
N LYS A 91 0.93 1.35 -32.05
CA LYS A 91 2.09 0.59 -32.59
C LYS A 91 3.27 1.45 -33.11
N LYS A 92 3.30 2.77 -32.86
CA LYS A 92 4.37 3.68 -33.29
C LYS A 92 5.46 3.91 -32.23
N ALA A 93 5.20 3.64 -30.94
CA ALA A 93 6.21 3.84 -29.89
C ALA A 93 7.22 2.67 -29.78
N SER A 94 6.88 1.49 -30.31
CA SER A 94 7.76 0.31 -30.33
C SER A 94 8.86 0.36 -31.40
N ALA A 95 8.90 1.39 -32.25
CA ALA A 95 9.88 1.53 -33.34
C ALA A 95 10.99 2.57 -33.05
N LEU A 96 11.04 3.17 -31.85
CA LEU A 96 12.03 4.18 -31.47
C LEU A 96 12.96 3.74 -30.32
N ALA A 97 12.94 2.47 -29.94
CA ALA A 97 13.98 1.86 -29.13
C ALA A 97 14.82 0.95 -30.04
N THR A 98 15.76 1.56 -30.76
CA THR A 98 16.93 0.85 -31.31
C THR A 98 17.98 0.76 -30.22
#